data_AF-A0AAP3A7Y3-F1
#
_entry.id   AF-A0AAP3A7Y3-F1
#
_cell.length_a   1.000
_cell.length_b   1.000
_cell.length_c   1.000
_cell.angle_alpha   90.00
_cell.angle_beta   90.00
_cell.angle_gamma   90.00
#
_symmetry.space_group_name_H-M   'P 1'
#
loop_
_entity.id
_entity.type
_entity.pdbx_description
1 polymer ?
#
loop_
_entity_poly.entity_id
_entity_poly.type
_entity_poly.pdbx_seq_one_letter_code
_entity_poly.pdbx_strand_id
1 'polypeptide(L)' 'SNPVVNETNEAKEYLAEYPQLKLLKTIIRDRKVYRDCMAEGKGVVEMDNGKAKGEIQMLVKELLSD' A
#
# COMPACT_ATOMS: atom_id res chain seq x y z
N SER A 1 20.30 -12.61 11.73
CA SER A 1 19.22 -12.04 12.56
C SER A 1 18.17 -11.50 11.64
N ASN A 2 16.93 -11.98 11.68
CA ASN A 2 15.86 -11.44 10.86
C ASN A 2 15.41 -10.12 11.51
N PRO A 3 15.84 -8.94 11.01
CA PRO A 3 15.42 -7.66 11.57
C PRO A 3 13.94 -7.57 11.20
N VAL A 4 13.07 -7.76 12.19
CA VAL A 4 11.63 -7.71 12.00
C VAL A 4 11.32 -6.38 11.33
N VAL A 5 10.77 -6.43 10.11
CA VAL A 5 10.42 -5.27 9.30
C VAL A 5 9.50 -4.36 10.13
N ASN A 6 10.05 -3.28 10.70
CA ASN A 6 9.36 -2.37 11.62
C ASN A 6 8.94 -1.05 10.96
N GLU A 7 9.34 -0.82 9.70
CA GLU A 7 9.13 0.43 8.96
C GLU A 7 7.65 0.87 8.94
N THR A 8 6.72 -0.08 8.87
CA THR A 8 5.28 0.22 8.91
C THR A 8 4.84 0.80 10.25
N ASN A 9 5.38 0.29 11.37
CA ASN A 9 5.04 0.81 12.69
C ASN A 9 5.72 2.16 12.93
N GLU A 10 7.00 2.28 12.56
CA GLU A 10 7.74 3.54 12.64
C GLU A 10 7.06 4.65 11.83
N ALA A 11 6.59 4.34 10.62
CA ALA A 11 5.80 5.29 9.82
C ALA A 11 4.47 5.67 10.47
N LYS A 12 3.77 4.72 11.12
CA LYS A 12 2.53 5.01 11.85
C LYS A 12 2.77 5.91 13.06
N GLU A 13 3.83 5.64 13.82
CA GLU A 13 4.23 6.45 14.97
C GLU A 13 4.59 7.87 14.55
N TYR A 14 5.38 8.02 13.47
CA TYR A 14 5.71 9.34 12.92
C TYR A 14 4.47 10.11 12.44
N LEU A 15 3.56 9.45 11.73
CA LEU A 15 2.33 10.09 11.24
C LEU A 15 1.35 10.45 12.37
N ALA A 16 1.42 9.78 13.52
CA ALA A 16 0.58 10.10 14.68
C ALA A 16 0.89 11.49 15.27
N GLU A 17 2.06 12.07 14.98
CA GLU A 17 2.41 13.45 15.36
C GLU A 17 1.64 14.51 14.56
N TYR A 18 0.91 14.12 13.50
CA TYR A 18 0.20 15.02 12.59
C TYR A 18 -1.32 14.73 12.59
N PRO A 19 -2.07 15.14 13.63
CA PRO A 19 -3.48 14.80 13.79
C PRO A 19 -4.40 15.35 12.68
N GLN A 20 -3.94 16.34 11.91
CA GLN A 20 -4.63 16.86 10.72
C GLN A 20 -4.62 15.87 9.54
N LEU A 21 -3.75 14.86 9.56
CA LEU A 21 -3.68 13.82 8.55
C LEU A 21 -4.49 12.60 9.00
N LYS A 22 -5.53 12.25 8.25
CA LYS A 22 -6.24 10.99 8.44
C LYS A 22 -5.45 9.85 7.81
N LEU A 23 -4.83 9.02 8.64
CA LEU A 23 -4.12 7.83 8.16
C LEU A 23 -5.10 6.75 7.70
N LEU A 24 -5.01 6.36 6.42
CA LEU A 24 -5.75 5.23 5.87
C LEU A 24 -5.25 3.90 6.44
N LYS A 25 -6.11 2.88 6.48
CA LYS A 25 -5.79 1.56 7.03
C LYS A 25 -5.03 0.70 6.04
N THR A 26 -5.28 0.89 4.74
CA THR A 26 -4.62 0.13 3.67
C THR A 26 -3.14 0.49 3.57
N ILE A 27 -2.30 -0.56 3.53
CA ILE A 27 -0.85 -0.43 3.33
C ILE A 27 -0.51 -0.96 1.93
N ILE A 28 0.05 -0.09 1.10
CA ILE A 28 0.68 -0.47 -0.17
C ILE A 28 2.11 -0.89 0.12
N ARG A 29 2.48 -2.13 -0.20
CA ARG A 29 3.82 -2.67 0.07
C ARG A 29 4.72 -2.53 -1.14
N ASP A 30 6.04 -2.49 -0.92
CA ASP A 30 6.99 -2.65 -2.03
C ASP A 30 6.85 -4.06 -2.62
N ARG A 31 6.40 -4.11 -3.87
CA ARG A 31 6.23 -5.34 -4.65
C ARG A 31 6.74 -5.08 -6.05
N LYS A 32 7.51 -6.01 -6.60
CA LYS A 32 8.03 -5.95 -7.96
C LYS A 32 6.94 -5.66 -9.01
N VAL A 33 5.73 -6.20 -8.81
CA VAL A 33 4.59 -6.01 -9.72
C VAL A 33 4.18 -4.54 -9.92
N TYR A 34 4.37 -3.68 -8.90
CA TYR A 34 4.11 -2.23 -9.05
C TYR A 34 5.08 -1.56 -10.03
N ARG A 35 6.29 -2.12 -10.20
CA ARG A 35 7.26 -1.67 -11.21
C ARG A 35 7.05 -2.36 -12.56
N ASP A 36 6.79 -3.67 -12.55
CA ASP A 36 6.61 -4.46 -13.77
C ASP A 36 5.40 -3.98 -14.59
N CYS A 37 4.30 -3.62 -13.94
CA CYS A 37 3.09 -3.18 -14.65
C CYS A 37 3.33 -1.92 -15.49
N MET A 38 4.20 -1.02 -15.03
CA MET A 38 4.57 0.20 -15.77
C MET A 38 5.25 -0.12 -17.10
N ALA A 39 6.14 -1.13 -17.12
CA ALA A 39 6.85 -1.54 -18.33
C ALA A 39 5.90 -2.20 -19.36
N GLU A 40 4.81 -2.82 -18.89
CA GLU A 40 3.79 -3.43 -19.74
C GLU A 40 2.67 -2.45 -20.15
N GLY A 41 2.69 -1.20 -19.67
CA GLY A 41 1.63 -0.22 -19.91
C GLY A 41 0.30 -0.59 -19.23
N LYS A 42 0.35 -1.38 -18.15
CA LYS A 42 -0.80 -1.90 -17.41
C LYS A 42 -0.91 -1.28 -16.02
N GLY A 43 -2.14 -1.26 -15.51
CA GLY A 43 -2.42 -1.12 -14.09
C GLY A 43 -2.13 -2.40 -13.31
N VAL A 44 -1.80 -2.26 -12.03
CA VAL A 44 -1.51 -3.38 -11.12
C VAL A 44 -2.66 -4.39 -11.04
N VAL A 45 -3.91 -3.92 -11.16
CA VAL A 45 -5.11 -4.75 -11.11
C VAL A 45 -5.27 -5.64 -12.35
N GLU A 46 -4.55 -5.35 -13.44
CA GLU A 46 -4.50 -6.13 -14.68
C GLU A 46 -3.37 -7.18 -14.64
N MET A 47 -2.51 -7.13 -13.62
CA MET A 47 -1.41 -8.08 -13.42
C MET A 47 -1.87 -9.34 -12.67
N ASP A 48 -1.13 -10.44 -12.86
CA ASP A 48 -1.32 -11.68 -12.10
C ASP A 48 -0.64 -11.60 -10.72
N ASN A 49 -1.17 -10.73 -9.86
CA ASN A 49 -0.73 -10.61 -8.47
C ASN A 49 -1.90 -10.30 -7.54
N GLY A 50 -2.50 -11.34 -6.97
CA GLY A 50 -3.68 -11.21 -6.10
C GLY A 50 -3.45 -10.32 -4.87
N LYS A 51 -2.23 -10.31 -4.30
CA LYS A 51 -1.92 -9.49 -3.12
C LYS A 51 -1.90 -8.00 -3.46
N ALA A 52 -1.20 -7.61 -4.53
CA ALA A 52 -1.15 -6.22 -4.97
C ALA A 52 -2.50 -5.73 -5.48
N LYS A 53 -3.26 -6.59 -6.17
CA LYS A 53 -4.64 -6.32 -6.56
C LYS A 53 -5.53 -6.02 -5.35
N GLY A 54 -5.44 -6.85 -4.32
CA GLY A 54 -6.18 -6.65 -3.07
C GLY A 54 -5.82 -5.34 -2.36
N GLU A 55 -4.54 -4.97 -2.33
CA GLU A 55 -4.10 -3.68 -1.76
C GLU A 55 -4.74 -2.49 -2.49
N ILE A 56 -4.73 -2.46 -3.82
CA ILE A 56 -5.37 -1.37 -4.58
C ILE A 56 -6.89 -1.35 -4.42
N GLN A 57 -7.55 -2.52 -4.41
CA GLN A 57 -8.99 -2.60 -4.19
C GLN A 57 -9.40 -2.10 -2.81
N MET A 58 -8.63 -2.43 -1.77
CA MET A 58 -8.88 -1.96 -0.41
C MET A 58 -8.65 -0.45 -0.28
N LEU A 59 -7.60 0.08 -0.92
CA LEU A 59 -7.35 1.53 -0.98
C LEU A 59 -8.53 2.27 -1.62
N VAL A 60 -8.99 1.82 -2.79
CA VAL A 60 -10.13 2.43 -3.49
C VAL A 60 -11.40 2.33 -2.64
N LYS A 61 -11.63 1.18 -1.99
CA LYS A 61 -12.77 1.01 -1.09
C LYS A 61 -12.73 2.00 0.08
N GLU A 62 -11.58 2.19 0.70
CA GLU A 62 -11.41 3.16 1.80
C GLU A 62 -11.68 4.58 1.32
N LEU A 63 -11.13 4.99 0.17
CA LEU A 63 -11.35 6.32 -0.40
C LEU A 63 -12.82 6.60 -0.76
N LEU A 64 -13.58 5.59 -1.16
CA LEU A 64 -14.99 5.74 -1.54
C LEU A 64 -15.97 5.57 -0.38
N SER A 65 -15.52 5.01 0.75
CA SER A 65 -16.36 4.75 1.93
C SER A 65 -16.13 5.75 3.07
N ASP A 66 -15.16 6.64 2.90
CA ASP A 66 -14.89 7.80 3.77
C ASP A 66 -15.68 9.03 3.33
#